data_AF-A0A1E7FMQ4-F1
#
_entry.id   AF-A0A1E7FMQ4-F1
#
_cell.length_a   1.000
_cell.length_b   1.000
_cell.length_c   1.000
_cell.angle_alpha   90.00
_cell.angle_beta   90.00
_cell.angle_gamma   90.00
#
_symmetry.space_group_name_H-M   'P 1'
#
loop_
_entity.id
_entity.type
_entity.pdbx_description
1 polymer ?
#
loop_
_entity_poly.entity_id
_entity_poly.type
_entity_poly.pdbx_seq_one_letter_code
_entity_poly.pdbx_strand_id
1 'polypeptide(L)' 'WEEVEDPSSGTVYYYNSETCESSWDRPTSADGENTGELPESWIELEEPTSGQIYYYNSASGETSWERPNAE' A
#
# COMPACT_ATOMS: atom_id res chain seq x y z
N TRP A 1 8.40 3.95 -12.98
CA TRP A 1 7.44 4.97 -12.56
C TRP A 1 8.21 6.08 -11.87
N GLU A 2 8.15 7.28 -12.41
CA GLU A 2 8.83 8.49 -11.93
C GLU A 2 7.86 9.27 -11.04
N GLU A 3 8.34 9.75 -9.90
CA GLU A 3 7.57 10.61 -9.00
C GLU A 3 7.54 12.03 -9.55
N VAL A 4 6.34 12.52 -9.84
CA VAL A 4 6.11 13.85 -10.39
C VAL A 4 5.13 14.60 -9.50
N GLU A 5 5.52 15.76 -9.01
CA GLU A 5 4.63 16.64 -8.25
C GLU A 5 3.82 17.52 -9.21
N ASP A 6 2.49 17.50 -9.09
CA ASP A 6 1.63 18.41 -9.84
C ASP A 6 1.69 19.82 -9.23
N PRO A 7 2.19 20.85 -9.96
CA PRO A 7 2.34 22.21 -9.43
C PRO A 7 1.00 22.94 -9.24
N SER A 8 -0.10 22.39 -9.75
CA SER A 8 -1.44 22.98 -9.62
C SER A 8 -2.11 22.56 -8.30
N SER A 9 -1.81 21.34 -7.83
CA SER A 9 -2.48 20.70 -6.70
C SER A 9 -1.53 20.36 -5.54
N GLY A 10 -0.21 20.39 -5.77
CA GLY A 10 0.82 19.97 -4.82
C GLY A 10 0.78 18.47 -4.50
N THR A 11 0.17 17.66 -5.38
CA THR A 11 0.00 16.22 -5.19
C THR A 11 1.00 15.47 -6.06
N VAL A 12 1.70 14.49 -5.48
CA VAL A 12 2.64 13.64 -6.21
C VAL A 12 1.89 12.52 -6.93
N TYR A 13 2.12 12.38 -8.23
CA TYR A 13 1.65 11.28 -9.07
C TYR A 13 2.84 10.54 -9.68
N TYR A 14 2.62 9.28 -10.03
CA TYR A 14 3.63 8.37 -10.53
C TYR A 14 3.44 8.19 -12.02
N TYR A 15 4.44 8.60 -12.80
CA TYR A 15 4.40 8.53 -14.26
C TYR A 15 5.33 7.42 -14.79
N ASN A 16 4.79 6.45 -15.49
CA ASN A 16 5.56 5.44 -16.20
C ASN A 16 5.93 5.94 -17.60
N SER A 17 7.17 6.38 -17.80
CA SER A 17 7.68 6.77 -19.11
C SER A 17 7.88 5.60 -20.08
N GLU A 18 7.88 4.36 -19.59
CA GLU A 18 8.03 3.14 -20.40
C GLU A 18 6.73 2.77 -21.11
N THR A 19 5.57 3.00 -20.47
CA THR A 19 4.23 2.72 -21.01
C THR A 19 3.38 3.97 -21.26
N CYS A 20 3.89 5.15 -20.89
CA CYS A 20 3.17 6.43 -20.95
C CYS A 20 1.91 6.44 -20.06
N GLU A 21 1.96 5.78 -18.90
CA GLU A 21 0.85 5.70 -17.94
C GLU A 21 1.09 6.60 -16.72
N SER A 22 0.02 7.14 -16.15
CA SER A 22 0.06 7.94 -14.92
C SER A 22 -0.83 7.32 -13.86
N SER A 23 -0.31 7.10 -12.66
CA SER A 23 -1.03 6.59 -11.50
C SER A 23 -0.94 7.58 -10.34
N TRP A 24 -2.06 7.84 -9.69
CA TRP A 24 -2.10 8.60 -8.44
C TRP A 24 -1.72 7.73 -7.24
N ASP A 25 -1.79 6.42 -7.43
CA ASP A 25 -1.37 5.43 -6.45
C ASP A 25 0.12 5.15 -6.62
N ARG A 26 0.87 5.15 -5.51
CA ARG A 26 2.28 4.80 -5.53
C ARG A 26 2.37 3.35 -5.98
N PRO A 27 3.01 3.01 -7.12
CA PRO A 27 3.31 1.63 -7.43
C PRO A 27 4.25 1.18 -6.32
N THR A 28 3.69 0.41 -5.39
CA THR A 28 4.35 -0.05 -4.18
C THR A 28 5.60 -0.79 -4.65
N SER A 29 6.76 -0.13 -4.57
CA SER A 29 8.00 -0.88 -4.48
C SER A 29 7.84 -1.70 -3.22
N ALA A 30 7.71 -3.01 -3.41
CA ALA A 30 7.92 -3.98 -2.36
C ALA A 30 9.22 -3.62 -1.64
N ASP A 31 9.15 -3.57 -0.32
CA ASP A 31 10.19 -3.21 0.65
C ASP A 31 10.31 -1.70 0.88
N GLY A 32 9.62 -1.14 1.88
CA GLY A 32 9.97 -1.17 3.30
C GLY A 32 10.09 0.32 3.68
N GLU A 33 9.36 0.88 4.64
CA GLU A 33 9.63 0.74 6.05
C GLU A 33 8.61 1.60 6.86
N ASN A 34 7.63 0.94 7.47
CA ASN A 34 6.99 1.45 8.69
C ASN A 34 6.60 0.29 9.62
N THR A 35 7.64 -0.25 10.26
CA THR A 35 7.68 -0.66 11.68
C THR A 35 6.50 -1.47 12.23
N GLY A 36 6.76 -2.76 12.41
CA GLY A 36 5.89 -3.70 13.12
C GLY A 36 5.83 -4.96 12.29
N GLU A 37 6.74 -5.89 12.55
CA GLU A 37 6.78 -7.21 11.93
C GLU A 37 5.40 -7.86 12.10
N LEU A 38 4.53 -7.72 11.10
CA LEU A 38 3.32 -8.51 11.02
C LEU A 38 3.78 -9.97 10.97
N PRO A 39 3.07 -10.89 11.64
CA PRO A 39 3.42 -12.29 11.52
C PRO A 39 3.43 -12.67 10.04
N GLU A 40 4.29 -13.60 9.63
CA GLU A 40 4.42 -14.09 8.25
C GLU A 40 3.07 -14.47 7.60
N SER A 41 2.07 -14.78 8.42
CA SER A 41 0.71 -15.12 8.03
C SER A 41 -0.21 -13.92 7.75
N TRP A 42 0.15 -12.68 8.09
CA TRP A 42 -0.71 -11.50 7.97
C TRP A 42 -0.22 -10.51 6.92
N ILE A 43 -1.16 -10.05 6.10
CA ILE A 43 -0.91 -9.17 4.95
C ILE A 43 -1.71 -7.88 5.16
N GLU A 44 -1.05 -6.73 5.05
CA GLU A 44 -1.70 -5.42 5.04
C GLU A 44 -2.32 -5.15 3.67
N LEU A 45 -3.63 -4.88 3.63
CA LEU A 45 -4.40 -4.62 2.42
C LEU A 45 -5.21 -3.34 2.59
N GLU A 46 -5.37 -2.56 1.53
CA GLU A 46 -6.25 -1.39 1.53
C GLU A 46 -7.65 -1.78 1.02
N GLU A 47 -8.69 -1.37 1.75
CA GLU A 47 -10.06 -1.54 1.29
C GLU A 47 -10.37 -0.53 0.17
N PRO A 48 -10.74 -0.97 -1.05
CA PRO A 48 -10.95 -0.08 -2.20
C PRO A 48 -12.19 0.82 -2.08
N THR A 49 -13.06 0.56 -1.09
CA THR A 49 -14.30 1.34 -0.90
C THR A 49 -14.06 2.52 0.03
N SER A 50 -13.26 2.32 1.10
CA SER A 50 -13.02 3.34 2.12
C SER A 50 -11.59 3.90 2.11
N GLY A 51 -10.67 3.28 1.36
CA GLY A 51 -9.22 3.56 1.43
C GLY A 51 -8.63 3.19 2.79
N GLN A 52 -9.28 2.30 3.53
CA GLN A 52 -8.91 1.96 4.90
C GLN A 52 -8.09 0.68 4.92
N ILE A 53 -6.96 0.72 5.63
CA ILE A 53 -6.07 -0.42 5.78
C ILE A 53 -6.70 -1.48 6.70
N TYR A 54 -6.70 -2.73 6.25
CA TYR A 54 -7.08 -3.93 6.99
C TYR A 54 -6.00 -5.01 6.85
N TYR A 55 -5.96 -5.94 7.79
CA TYR A 55 -5.00 -7.04 7.84
C TYR A 55 -5.72 -8.33 7.49
N TYR A 56 -5.19 -9.07 6.52
CA TYR A 56 -5.69 -10.36 6.10
C TYR A 56 -4.73 -11.46 6.50
N ASN A 57 -5.21 -12.44 7.26
CA ASN A 57 -4.46 -13.63 7.65
C ASN A 57 -4.55 -14.66 6.52
N SER A 58 -3.47 -14.83 5.77
CA SER A 58 -3.35 -15.83 4.70
C SER A 58 -3.25 -17.27 5.23
N ALA A 59 -2.96 -17.49 6.52
CA ALA A 59 -2.88 -18.83 7.10
C ALA A 59 -4.26 -19.38 7.52
N SER A 60 -5.13 -18.54 8.08
CA SER A 60 -6.48 -18.92 8.53
C SER A 60 -7.62 -18.39 7.65
N GLY A 61 -7.37 -17.37 6.83
CA GLY A 61 -8.37 -16.67 6.03
C GLY A 61 -9.14 -15.60 6.81
N GLU A 62 -8.66 -15.20 7.98
CA GLU A 62 -9.31 -14.18 8.83
C GLU A 62 -8.96 -12.76 8.40
N THR A 63 -9.84 -11.81 8.66
CA THR A 63 -9.61 -10.37 8.43
C THR A 63 -9.70 -9.61 9.75
N SER A 64 -8.77 -8.70 10.00
CA SER A 64 -8.73 -7.84 11.18
C SER A 64 -8.52 -6.39 10.76
N TRP A 65 -9.19 -5.46 11.42
CA TRP A 65 -8.95 -4.02 11.25
C TRP A 65 -7.81 -3.53 12.14
N GLU A 66 -7.43 -4.33 13.14
CA GLU A 66 -6.35 -4.03 14.07
C GLU A 66 -5.08 -4.76 13.66
N ARG A 67 -3.92 -4.09 13.79
CA ARG A 67 -2.60 -4.68 13.52
C ARG A 67 -2.38 -5.87 14.47
N PRO A 68 -2.26 -7.10 13.95
CA PRO A 68 -1.82 -8.22 14.76
C PRO A 68 -0.37 -7.97 15.18
N ASN A 69 -0.10 -7.99 16.48
CA ASN A 69 1.27 -7.98 16.97
C ASN A 69 1.88 -9.37 16.74
N ALA A 70 3.10 -9.45 16.21
CA ALA A 70 3.90 -10.66 16.34
C ALA A 70 4.32 -10.80 17.81
N GLU A 71 3.87 -11.89 18.45
CA GLU A 71 4.27 -12.26 19.82
C GLU A 71 5.52 -13.16 19.78
#